data_AF-A0A8D8LNL4-F1
#
_entry.id   AF-A0A8D8LNL4-F1
#
_cell.length_a   1.000
_cell.length_b   1.000
_cell.length_c   1.000
_cell.angle_alpha   90.00
_cell.angle_beta   90.00
_cell.angle_gamma   90.00
#
_symmetry.space_group_name_H-M   'P 1'
#
loop_
_entity.id
_entity.type
_entity.pdbx_description
1 polymer ?
#
loop_
_entity_poly.entity_id
_entity_poly.type
_entity_poly.pdbx_seq_one_letter_code
_entity_poly.pdbx_strand_id
1 'polypeptide(L)'
;VFNDDDDERPKKDQKSKKVKKTPKEKPVKLSEEELALGSLMVNSKRTKRDLVDAAWNRYTFNDRDAGLPSWFERDEQENMRQEDPVPEALVNEYRAKKVEINVRPIRKVVEAKARKKKRQQRRFDKMKKKLETLMEAPDVSDAEKARNIRALMKKAKAPKKEVKYVVAKKHNTAKKLRIKGIKGPYKVVDKRMKKDSRGKGAPKTGKGGGKKKR
;
A
#
# COMPACT_ATOMS: atom_id res chain seq x y z
N VAL A 1 -75.09 16.73 18.63
CA VAL A 1 -74.70 17.26 17.30
C VAL A 1 -73.34 17.91 17.51
N PHE A 2 -72.27 17.17 17.22
CA PHE A 2 -70.90 17.68 17.21
C PHE A 2 -70.67 18.19 15.78
N ASN A 3 -70.44 19.50 15.62
CA ASN A 3 -70.06 20.06 14.33
C ASN A 3 -68.54 19.93 14.17
N ASP A 4 -68.14 19.23 13.12
CA ASP A 4 -66.84 19.26 12.48
C ASP A 4 -66.69 20.61 11.74
N ASP A 5 -65.87 21.52 12.27
CA ASP A 5 -65.36 22.67 11.54
C ASP A 5 -63.94 22.34 11.05
N ASP A 6 -63.87 21.92 9.80
CA ASP A 6 -62.66 21.63 9.02
C ASP A 6 -61.78 22.88 8.84
N ASP A 7 -60.70 22.95 9.61
CA ASP A 7 -59.71 24.02 9.59
C ASP A 7 -58.68 23.78 8.45
N GLU A 8 -59.08 24.00 7.19
CA GLU A 8 -58.18 23.92 6.02
C GLU A 8 -57.11 25.02 6.02
N ARG A 9 -55.92 24.71 6.54
CA ARG A 9 -54.75 25.59 6.40
C ARG A 9 -54.18 25.54 4.97
N PRO A 10 -53.97 26.69 4.30
CA PRO A 10 -53.40 26.70 2.95
C PRO A 10 -51.93 26.26 2.95
N LYS A 11 -51.63 25.23 2.17
CA LYS A 11 -50.25 24.75 1.93
C LYS A 11 -49.47 25.82 1.15
N LYS A 12 -48.50 26.45 1.82
CA LYS A 12 -47.61 27.46 1.24
C LYS A 12 -46.67 26.80 0.23
N ASP A 13 -46.89 27.04 -1.05
CA ASP A 13 -46.05 26.56 -2.16
C ASP A 13 -44.61 27.04 -2.01
N GLN A 14 -43.72 26.15 -1.52
CA GLN A 14 -42.29 26.37 -1.58
C GLN A 14 -41.82 26.17 -3.03
N LYS A 15 -41.89 27.23 -3.84
CA LYS A 15 -41.15 27.33 -5.11
C LYS A 15 -39.67 27.17 -4.83
N SER A 16 -39.15 25.97 -5.08
CA SER A 16 -37.72 25.66 -5.03
C SER A 16 -36.99 26.53 -6.06
N LYS A 17 -36.28 27.55 -5.57
CA LYS A 17 -35.34 28.33 -6.39
C LYS A 17 -34.26 27.37 -6.91
N LYS A 18 -34.38 26.94 -8.17
CA LYS A 18 -33.30 26.26 -8.91
C LYS A 18 -32.11 27.21 -8.99
N VAL A 19 -31.15 27.05 -8.07
CA VAL A 19 -29.83 27.68 -8.17
C VAL A 19 -29.14 27.13 -9.40
N LYS A 20 -28.92 27.97 -10.41
CA LYS A 20 -28.14 27.63 -11.60
C LYS A 20 -26.73 27.23 -11.14
N LYS A 21 -26.40 25.94 -11.21
CA LYS A 21 -25.04 25.45 -10.99
C LYS A 21 -24.19 25.88 -12.19
N THR A 22 -23.28 26.82 -11.98
CA THR A 22 -22.24 27.13 -12.96
C THR A 22 -21.36 25.89 -13.20
N PRO A 23 -20.80 25.71 -14.41
CA PRO A 23 -19.91 24.59 -14.68
C PRO A 23 -18.70 24.70 -13.73
N LYS A 24 -18.52 23.71 -12.86
CA LYS A 24 -17.33 23.66 -12.01
C LYS A 24 -16.14 23.32 -12.89
N GLU A 25 -15.15 24.20 -12.91
CA GLU A 25 -13.88 23.97 -13.59
C GLU A 25 -13.25 22.68 -13.08
N LYS A 26 -12.62 21.93 -13.98
CA LYS A 26 -11.95 20.66 -13.63
C LYS A 26 -10.80 21.01 -12.69
N PRO A 27 -10.63 20.31 -11.55
CA PRO A 27 -9.51 20.56 -10.68
C PRO A 27 -8.20 20.29 -11.44
N VAL A 28 -7.34 21.30 -11.51
CA VAL A 28 -5.99 21.18 -12.06
C VAL A 28 -5.22 20.16 -11.21
N LYS A 29 -4.48 19.25 -11.86
CA LYS A 29 -3.65 18.27 -11.16
C LYS A 29 -2.34 18.94 -10.80
N LEU A 30 -2.13 19.16 -9.50
CA LEU A 30 -0.90 19.75 -9.01
C LEU A 30 0.24 18.71 -8.93
N SER A 31 1.46 19.14 -9.16
CA SER A 31 2.68 18.37 -8.88
C SER A 31 2.91 18.21 -7.36
N GLU A 32 3.81 17.30 -6.95
CA GLU A 32 4.13 17.13 -5.53
C GLU A 32 4.78 18.38 -4.93
N GLU A 33 5.56 19.10 -5.72
CA GLU A 33 6.21 20.37 -5.38
C GLU A 33 5.17 21.48 -5.23
N GLU A 34 4.21 21.56 -6.15
CA GLU A 34 3.09 22.52 -6.06
C GLU A 34 2.17 22.23 -4.87
N LEU A 35 1.90 20.96 -4.56
CA LEU A 35 1.14 20.59 -3.36
C LEU A 35 1.87 20.98 -2.08
N ALA A 36 3.19 20.82 -2.07
CA ALA A 36 4.06 21.20 -0.98
C ALA A 36 4.08 22.72 -0.78
N LEU A 37 4.24 23.48 -1.86
CA LEU A 37 4.17 24.94 -1.88
C LEU A 37 2.79 25.43 -1.40
N GLY A 38 1.72 24.83 -1.91
CA GLY A 38 0.35 25.14 -1.52
C GLY A 38 0.11 24.92 -0.02
N SER A 39 0.68 23.86 0.56
CA SER A 39 0.60 23.63 2.01
C SER A 39 1.30 24.74 2.80
N LEU A 40 2.47 25.22 2.36
CA LEU A 40 3.17 26.32 3.01
C LEU A 40 2.40 27.64 2.89
N MET A 41 1.76 27.89 1.76
CA MET A 41 0.92 29.08 1.54
C MET A 41 -0.34 29.08 2.42
N VAL A 42 -0.93 27.91 2.65
CA VAL A 42 -2.09 27.76 3.55
C VAL A 42 -1.67 27.98 5.00
N ASN A 43 -0.52 27.44 5.39
CA ASN A 43 -0.05 27.49 6.78
C ASN A 43 0.45 28.88 7.20
N SER A 44 1.00 29.67 6.28
CA SER A 44 1.60 30.97 6.61
C SER A 44 1.26 32.06 5.61
N LYS A 45 0.85 33.23 6.14
CA LYS A 45 0.68 34.45 5.33
C LYS A 45 2.01 35.07 4.92
N ARG A 46 3.10 34.77 5.65
CA ARG A 46 4.44 35.30 5.34
C ARG A 46 5.02 34.59 4.12
N THR A 47 4.96 33.27 4.08
CA THR A 47 5.41 32.49 2.91
C THR A 47 4.71 32.94 1.64
N LYS A 48 3.42 33.26 1.70
CA LYS A 48 2.70 33.84 0.56
C LYS A 48 3.30 35.17 0.08
N ARG A 49 3.73 36.06 0.98
CA ARG A 49 4.36 37.34 0.61
C ARG A 49 5.75 37.11 0.05
N ASP A 50 6.56 36.32 0.74
CA ASP A 50 7.92 35.97 0.33
C ASP A 50 7.92 35.33 -1.07
N LEU A 51 6.87 34.57 -1.43
CA LEU A 51 6.69 34.02 -2.77
C LEU A 51 6.37 35.06 -3.84
N VAL A 52 5.60 36.11 -3.51
CA VAL A 52 5.32 37.20 -4.44
C VAL A 52 6.59 38.00 -4.70
N ASP A 53 7.38 38.25 -3.66
CA ASP A 53 8.65 38.95 -3.79
C ASP A 53 9.67 38.11 -4.58
N ALA A 54 9.73 36.80 -4.31
CA ALA A 54 10.57 35.86 -5.04
C ALA A 54 10.12 35.60 -6.49
N ALA A 55 8.85 35.90 -6.81
CA ALA A 55 8.37 35.84 -8.19
C ALA A 55 9.05 36.88 -9.08
N TRP A 56 9.65 37.94 -8.51
CA TRP A 56 10.51 38.85 -9.24
C TRP A 56 11.95 38.34 -9.32
N ASN A 57 12.28 37.65 -10.42
CA ASN A 57 13.58 37.00 -10.64
C ASN A 57 14.17 37.34 -12.02
N ARG A 58 15.34 36.76 -12.34
CA ARG A 58 16.03 36.92 -13.63
C ARG A 58 15.17 36.51 -14.84
N TYR A 59 14.18 35.64 -14.63
CA TYR A 59 13.41 34.96 -15.68
C TYR A 59 11.97 35.49 -15.81
N THR A 60 11.63 36.64 -15.21
CA THR A 60 10.25 37.18 -15.21
C THR A 60 9.80 37.75 -16.53
N PHE A 61 10.71 38.36 -17.28
CA PHE A 61 10.41 39.09 -18.52
C PHE A 61 10.81 38.27 -19.76
N ASN A 62 10.46 36.98 -19.77
CA ASN A 62 10.65 36.15 -20.95
C ASN A 62 9.43 36.27 -21.86
N ASP A 63 9.64 36.70 -23.11
CA ASP A 63 8.61 36.79 -24.15
C ASP A 63 8.23 35.40 -24.69
N ARG A 64 7.64 34.55 -23.84
CA ARG A 64 7.24 33.18 -24.19
C ARG A 64 6.21 33.11 -25.33
N ASP A 65 5.50 34.21 -25.58
CA ASP A 65 4.43 34.28 -26.58
C ASP A 65 4.90 34.80 -27.95
N ALA A 66 6.20 35.09 -28.14
CA ALA A 66 6.72 35.72 -29.36
C ALA A 66 6.96 34.76 -30.54
N GLY A 67 6.31 33.58 -30.56
CA GLY A 67 6.38 32.63 -31.68
C GLY A 67 7.77 32.02 -31.87
N LEU A 68 8.46 31.69 -30.77
CA LEU A 68 9.80 31.11 -30.82
C LEU A 68 9.77 29.65 -31.33
N PRO A 69 10.88 29.17 -31.92
CA PRO A 69 10.97 27.77 -32.31
C PRO A 69 10.84 26.81 -31.11
N SER A 70 10.06 25.74 -31.27
CA SER A 70 9.82 24.74 -30.21
C SER A 70 11.08 24.06 -29.64
N TRP A 71 12.20 24.05 -30.38
CA TRP A 71 13.47 23.53 -29.85
C TRP A 71 14.08 24.48 -28.82
N PHE A 72 13.92 25.79 -29.02
CA PHE A 72 14.41 26.83 -28.12
C PHE A 72 13.56 26.91 -26.85
N GLU A 73 12.23 26.83 -26.99
CA GLU A 73 11.31 26.79 -25.84
C GLU A 73 11.59 25.61 -24.89
N ARG A 74 11.89 24.44 -25.45
CA ARG A 74 12.23 23.25 -24.65
C ARG A 74 13.55 23.44 -23.91
N ASP A 75 14.56 23.98 -24.59
CA ASP A 75 15.86 24.25 -23.97
C ASP A 75 15.75 25.30 -22.85
N GLU A 76 14.99 26.39 -23.08
CA GLU A 76 14.68 27.36 -22.03
C GLU A 76 13.92 26.73 -20.85
N GLN A 77 12.94 25.87 -21.11
CA GLN A 77 12.18 25.21 -20.04
C GLN A 77 13.06 24.31 -19.17
N GLU A 78 14.10 23.71 -19.73
CA GLU A 78 15.04 22.89 -18.98
C GLU A 78 16.08 23.72 -18.22
N ASN A 79 16.60 24.78 -18.84
CA ASN A 79 17.75 25.55 -18.34
C ASN A 79 17.37 26.82 -17.54
N MET A 80 16.19 27.40 -17.78
CA MET A 80 15.69 28.60 -17.11
C MET A 80 14.69 28.26 -16.00
N ARG A 81 15.13 27.47 -15.02
CA ARG A 81 14.34 27.09 -13.85
C ARG A 81 14.94 27.66 -12.57
N GLN A 82 14.08 28.25 -11.75
CA GLN A 82 14.42 28.59 -10.37
C GLN A 82 14.07 27.40 -9.47
N GLU A 83 14.90 27.13 -8.46
CA GLU A 83 14.59 26.14 -7.43
C GLU A 83 13.41 26.62 -6.58
N ASP A 84 12.43 25.74 -6.35
CA ASP A 84 11.27 26.06 -5.53
C ASP A 84 11.68 26.31 -4.07
N PRO A 85 11.15 27.35 -3.40
CA PRO A 85 11.46 27.67 -2.01
C PRO A 85 10.70 26.74 -1.04
N VAL A 86 10.84 25.44 -1.22
CA VAL A 86 10.14 24.39 -0.48
C VAL A 86 11.16 23.43 0.10
N PRO A 87 11.05 23.06 1.40
CA PRO A 87 11.95 22.08 1.98
C PRO A 87 11.73 20.70 1.32
N GLU A 88 12.82 20.08 0.87
CA GLU A 88 12.79 18.76 0.22
C GLU A 88 12.09 17.68 1.06
N ALA A 89 12.19 17.78 2.39
CA ALA A 89 11.51 16.88 3.31
C ALA A 89 10.00 16.84 3.08
N LEU A 90 9.38 18.01 2.89
CA LEU A 90 7.95 18.15 2.71
C LEU A 90 7.53 17.64 1.33
N VAL A 91 8.32 17.91 0.29
CA VAL A 91 8.13 17.33 -1.05
C VAL A 91 8.18 15.79 -0.99
N ASN A 92 9.15 15.24 -0.25
CA ASN A 92 9.30 13.79 -0.09
C ASN A 92 8.11 13.16 0.65
N GLU A 93 7.50 13.85 1.60
CA GLU A 93 6.26 13.39 2.25
C GLU A 93 5.10 13.29 1.25
N TYR A 94 4.92 14.28 0.37
CA TYR A 94 3.88 14.23 -0.66
C TYR A 94 4.16 13.14 -1.71
N ARG A 95 5.42 12.98 -2.12
CA ARG A 95 5.85 11.86 -2.98
C ARG A 95 5.55 10.52 -2.33
N ALA A 96 5.86 10.35 -1.04
CA ALA A 96 5.57 9.13 -0.30
C ALA A 96 4.05 8.84 -0.22
N LYS A 97 3.23 9.87 0.04
CA LYS A 97 1.76 9.76 0.04
C LYS A 97 1.22 9.31 -1.31
N LYS A 98 1.71 9.90 -2.41
CA LYS A 98 1.31 9.51 -3.78
C LYS A 98 1.67 8.06 -4.08
N VAL A 99 2.88 7.65 -3.69
CA VAL A 99 3.34 6.26 -3.83
C VAL A 99 2.48 5.32 -2.98
N GLU A 100 2.16 5.66 -1.74
CA GLU A 100 1.33 4.83 -0.86
C GLU A 100 -0.05 4.53 -1.47
N ILE A 101 -0.71 5.57 -1.99
CA ILE A 101 -2.01 5.45 -2.66
C ILE A 101 -1.90 4.50 -3.87
N ASN A 102 -0.84 4.65 -4.66
CA ASN A 102 -0.63 3.86 -5.88
C ASN A 102 -0.18 2.42 -5.61
N VAL A 103 0.60 2.18 -4.54
CA VAL A 103 1.12 0.84 -4.18
C VAL A 103 0.03 -0.05 -3.60
N ARG A 104 -0.99 0.52 -2.95
CA ARG A 104 -2.12 -0.22 -2.36
C ARG A 104 -3.45 0.12 -3.05
N PRO A 105 -3.59 -0.08 -4.37
CA PRO A 105 -4.83 0.27 -5.03
C PRO A 105 -5.93 -0.70 -4.58
N ILE A 106 -7.13 -0.15 -4.33
CA ILE A 106 -8.29 -0.87 -3.77
C ILE A 106 -8.54 -2.19 -4.53
N ARG A 107 -8.48 -2.14 -5.87
CA ARG A 107 -8.59 -3.31 -6.74
C ARG A 107 -7.60 -4.42 -6.40
N LYS A 108 -6.31 -4.10 -6.22
CA LYS A 108 -5.27 -5.09 -5.89
C LYS A 108 -5.41 -5.61 -4.47
N VAL A 109 -5.87 -4.80 -3.52
CA VAL A 109 -6.17 -5.25 -2.16
C VAL A 109 -7.31 -6.26 -2.15
N VAL A 110 -8.40 -5.98 -2.87
CA VAL A 110 -9.53 -6.91 -3.01
C VAL A 110 -9.10 -8.19 -3.73
N GLU A 111 -8.33 -8.07 -4.82
CA GLU A 111 -7.80 -9.20 -5.56
C GLU A 111 -6.89 -10.08 -4.68
N ALA A 112 -6.05 -9.48 -3.84
CA ALA A 112 -5.22 -10.19 -2.88
C ALA A 112 -6.05 -10.92 -1.81
N LYS A 113 -7.09 -10.27 -1.26
CA LYS A 113 -8.05 -10.91 -0.32
C LYS A 113 -8.76 -12.10 -0.99
N ALA A 114 -9.23 -11.93 -2.23
CA ALA A 114 -9.89 -12.98 -3.00
C ALA A 114 -8.93 -14.16 -3.29
N ARG A 115 -7.68 -13.89 -3.67
CA ARG A 115 -6.64 -14.92 -3.83
C ARG A 115 -6.39 -15.68 -2.52
N LYS A 116 -6.34 -14.99 -1.38
CA LYS A 116 -6.16 -15.61 -0.05
C LYS A 116 -7.36 -16.52 0.29
N LYS A 117 -8.60 -16.05 0.07
CA LYS A 117 -9.83 -16.84 0.24
C LYS A 117 -9.84 -18.07 -0.68
N LYS A 118 -9.53 -17.89 -1.97
CA LYS A 118 -9.44 -18.99 -2.97
C LYS A 118 -8.40 -20.03 -2.57
N ARG A 119 -7.24 -19.62 -2.03
CA ARG A 119 -6.22 -20.55 -1.51
C ARG A 119 -6.72 -21.34 -0.31
N GLN A 120 -7.49 -20.72 0.59
CA GLN A 120 -8.10 -21.39 1.74
C GLN A 120 -9.18 -22.38 1.28
N GLN A 121 -10.11 -21.96 0.40
CA GLN A 121 -11.13 -22.82 -0.18
C GLN A 121 -10.52 -24.04 -0.88
N ARG A 122 -9.52 -23.84 -1.76
CA ARG A 122 -8.80 -24.95 -2.41
C ARG A 122 -8.16 -25.93 -1.43
N ARG A 123 -7.76 -25.48 -0.23
CA ARG A 123 -7.28 -26.39 0.82
C ARG A 123 -8.43 -27.20 1.38
N PHE A 124 -9.55 -26.57 1.74
CA PHE A 124 -10.74 -27.27 2.21
C PHE A 124 -11.30 -28.24 1.16
N ASP A 125 -11.33 -27.89 -0.11
CA ASP A 125 -11.83 -28.76 -1.18
C ASP A 125 -10.95 -30.01 -1.33
N LYS A 126 -9.62 -29.85 -1.28
CA LYS A 126 -8.68 -30.99 -1.25
C LYS A 126 -8.90 -31.88 -0.02
N MET A 127 -9.30 -31.28 1.10
CA MET A 127 -9.58 -32.01 2.32
C MET A 127 -10.89 -32.77 2.26
N LYS A 128 -11.95 -32.18 1.69
CA LYS A 128 -13.23 -32.85 1.43
C LYS A 128 -13.04 -34.07 0.55
N LYS A 129 -12.31 -33.93 -0.57
CA LYS A 129 -11.95 -35.06 -1.44
C LYS A 129 -11.19 -36.17 -0.72
N LYS A 130 -10.26 -35.80 0.17
CA LYS A 130 -9.54 -36.78 1.02
C LYS A 130 -10.42 -37.43 2.09
N LEU A 131 -11.49 -36.77 2.49
CA LEU A 131 -12.44 -37.30 3.46
C LEU A 131 -13.40 -38.27 2.76
N GLU A 132 -13.94 -37.90 1.59
CA GLU A 132 -14.76 -38.76 0.73
C GLU A 132 -14.03 -40.07 0.42
N THR A 133 -12.78 -39.99 -0.07
CA THR A 133 -11.95 -41.18 -0.36
C THR A 133 -11.66 -42.07 0.86
N LEU A 134 -11.59 -41.51 2.08
CA LEU A 134 -11.40 -42.31 3.29
C LEU A 134 -12.70 -42.91 3.84
N MET A 135 -13.84 -42.30 3.53
CA MET A 135 -15.15 -42.87 3.88
C MET A 135 -15.49 -44.05 2.95
N GLU A 136 -15.09 -43.96 1.68
CA GLU A 136 -15.32 -45.00 0.67
C GLU A 136 -14.37 -46.22 0.82
N ALA A 137 -13.25 -46.08 1.53
CA ALA A 137 -12.33 -47.19 1.78
C ALA A 137 -12.96 -48.26 2.71
N PRO A 138 -13.23 -49.48 2.23
CA PRO A 138 -13.92 -50.52 3.00
C PRO A 138 -13.00 -51.20 4.04
N ASP A 139 -11.68 -51.21 3.81
CA ASP A 139 -10.70 -51.98 4.60
C ASP A 139 -10.28 -51.32 5.92
N VAL A 140 -10.88 -50.18 6.30
CA VAL A 140 -10.49 -49.41 7.50
C VAL A 140 -11.60 -49.44 8.54
N SER A 141 -11.25 -49.72 9.80
CA SER A 141 -12.19 -49.70 10.90
C SER A 141 -12.76 -48.29 11.16
N ASP A 142 -14.01 -48.20 11.62
CA ASP A 142 -14.67 -46.90 11.85
C ASP A 142 -13.96 -46.02 12.89
N ALA A 143 -13.33 -46.65 13.89
CA ALA A 143 -12.51 -45.94 14.88
C ALA A 143 -11.27 -45.27 14.24
N GLU A 144 -10.64 -45.93 13.27
CA GLU A 144 -9.50 -45.40 12.53
C GLU A 144 -9.92 -44.34 11.52
N LYS A 145 -11.07 -44.51 10.85
CA LYS A 145 -11.69 -43.47 10.01
C LYS A 145 -11.91 -42.18 10.82
N ALA A 146 -12.49 -42.28 12.02
CA ALA A 146 -12.71 -41.13 12.89
C ALA A 146 -11.40 -40.44 13.33
N ARG A 147 -10.36 -41.21 13.66
CA ARG A 147 -9.02 -40.67 14.00
C ARG A 147 -8.39 -39.95 12.80
N ASN A 148 -8.50 -40.53 11.61
CA ASN A 148 -7.97 -39.96 10.36
C ASN A 148 -8.70 -38.67 9.97
N ILE A 149 -10.04 -38.64 10.08
CA ILE A 149 -10.87 -37.44 9.85
C ILE A 149 -10.44 -36.30 10.79
N ARG A 150 -10.29 -36.58 12.10
CA ARG A 150 -9.83 -35.59 13.09
C ARG A 150 -8.44 -35.05 12.73
N ALA A 151 -7.51 -35.92 12.32
CA ALA A 151 -6.16 -35.51 11.92
C ALA A 151 -6.16 -34.63 10.65
N LEU A 152 -7.01 -34.96 9.67
CA LEU A 152 -7.19 -34.21 8.42
C LEU A 152 -7.81 -32.82 8.67
N MET A 153 -8.84 -32.73 9.51
CA MET A 153 -9.43 -31.47 9.97
C MET A 153 -8.42 -30.60 10.72
N LYS A 154 -7.62 -31.19 11.60
CA LYS A 154 -6.56 -30.48 12.34
C LYS A 154 -5.49 -29.92 11.40
N LYS A 155 -5.12 -30.66 10.35
CA LYS A 155 -4.20 -30.18 9.29
C LYS A 155 -4.80 -29.02 8.48
N ALA A 156 -6.11 -29.01 8.25
CA ALA A 156 -6.80 -27.94 7.52
C ALA A 156 -6.85 -26.62 8.29
N LYS A 157 -7.11 -26.68 9.60
CA LYS A 157 -7.19 -25.52 10.49
C LYS A 157 -5.83 -25.05 11.01
N ALA A 158 -4.77 -25.85 10.88
CA ALA A 158 -3.46 -25.53 11.45
C ALA A 158 -2.84 -24.27 10.81
N PRO A 159 -2.37 -23.31 11.62
CA PRO A 159 -1.57 -22.19 11.12
C PRO A 159 -0.25 -22.69 10.52
N LYS A 160 0.36 -21.88 9.65
CA LYS A 160 1.72 -22.16 9.18
C LYS A 160 2.65 -22.19 10.38
N LYS A 161 3.35 -23.32 10.59
CA LYS A 161 4.34 -23.44 11.65
C LYS A 161 5.49 -22.49 11.36
N GLU A 162 5.80 -21.62 12.31
CA GLU A 162 6.95 -20.72 12.22
C GLU A 162 8.24 -21.54 12.31
N VAL A 163 9.19 -21.26 11.42
CA VAL A 163 10.49 -21.91 11.44
C VAL A 163 11.39 -21.16 12.41
N LYS A 164 11.76 -21.80 13.53
CA LYS A 164 12.66 -21.19 14.50
C LYS A 164 14.08 -21.17 13.95
N TYR A 165 14.70 -20.00 13.90
CA TYR A 165 16.10 -19.85 13.50
C TYR A 165 17.02 -20.04 14.71
N VAL A 166 18.03 -20.90 14.56
CA VAL A 166 18.97 -21.21 15.63
C VAL A 166 20.38 -20.98 15.13
N VAL A 167 21.19 -20.24 15.87
CA VAL A 167 22.58 -19.99 15.49
C VAL A 167 23.43 -21.22 15.79
N ALA A 168 24.16 -21.70 14.79
CA ALA A 168 25.17 -22.74 14.98
C ALA A 168 26.30 -22.22 15.89
N LYS A 169 26.45 -22.80 17.09
CA LYS A 169 27.53 -22.57 18.06
C LYS A 169 28.22 -23.90 18.35
N LYS A 170 29.46 -23.91 18.88
CA LYS A 170 30.27 -25.12 19.12
C LYS A 170 29.54 -26.27 19.84
N HIS A 171 28.60 -25.96 20.75
CA HIS A 171 27.76 -26.96 21.46
C HIS A 171 26.53 -27.45 20.68
N ASN A 172 26.12 -26.70 19.64
CA ASN A 172 24.98 -26.97 18.75
C ASN A 172 25.41 -27.43 17.34
N THR A 173 26.72 -27.53 17.06
CA THR A 173 27.31 -27.88 15.75
C THR A 173 27.63 -29.36 15.60
N ALA A 174 27.54 -30.15 16.68
CA ALA A 174 27.68 -31.60 16.57
C ALA A 174 26.61 -32.15 15.61
N LYS A 175 26.94 -33.21 14.84
CA LYS A 175 26.05 -33.94 13.92
C LYS A 175 24.88 -34.63 14.66
N LYS A 176 24.13 -33.90 15.48
CA LYS A 176 22.90 -34.37 16.11
C LYS A 176 21.74 -34.04 15.17
N LEU A 177 20.91 -35.04 14.87
CA LEU A 177 19.71 -34.86 14.04
C LEU A 177 18.75 -33.80 14.62
N ARG A 178 18.77 -33.58 15.94
CA ARG A 178 17.93 -32.57 16.59
C ARG A 178 18.63 -31.87 17.75
N ILE A 179 18.53 -30.55 17.78
CA ILE A 179 18.97 -29.72 18.91
C ILE A 179 18.00 -29.93 20.09
N LYS A 180 18.54 -30.13 21.30
CA LYS A 180 17.74 -30.32 22.53
C LYS A 180 16.94 -29.04 22.83
N GLY A 181 15.66 -29.18 23.18
CA GLY A 181 14.80 -28.08 23.61
C GLY A 181 13.99 -27.36 22.52
N ILE A 182 14.12 -27.75 21.25
CA ILE A 182 13.33 -27.15 20.16
C ILE A 182 12.33 -28.16 19.61
N LYS A 183 11.05 -27.77 19.64
CA LYS A 183 9.92 -28.54 19.11
C LYS A 183 9.42 -27.88 17.82
N GLY A 184 9.27 -28.66 16.75
CA GLY A 184 8.81 -28.18 15.45
C GLY A 184 9.95 -27.90 14.45
N PRO A 185 9.60 -27.38 13.26
CA PRO A 185 10.59 -27.10 12.22
C PRO A 185 11.53 -25.97 12.68
N TYR A 186 12.83 -26.21 12.56
CA TYR A 186 13.86 -25.23 12.86
C TYR A 186 14.87 -25.20 11.73
N LYS A 187 15.50 -24.04 11.52
CA LYS A 187 16.57 -23.86 10.55
C LYS A 187 17.81 -23.40 11.30
N VAL A 188 18.86 -24.21 11.23
CA VAL A 188 20.16 -23.82 11.75
C VAL A 188 20.79 -22.83 10.78
N VAL A 189 21.26 -21.70 11.29
CA VAL A 189 21.91 -20.65 10.52
C VAL A 189 23.29 -20.40 11.11
N ASP A 190 24.30 -20.30 10.26
CA ASP A 190 25.66 -19.94 10.65
C ASP A 190 26.05 -18.56 10.05
N LYS A 191 27.24 -18.07 10.44
CA LYS A 191 27.74 -16.77 9.94
C LYS A 191 27.98 -16.79 8.43
N ARG A 192 28.38 -17.92 7.85
CA ARG A 192 28.63 -18.07 6.41
C ARG A 192 27.33 -18.04 5.62
N MET A 193 26.31 -18.80 6.03
CA MET A 193 24.97 -18.78 5.46
C MET A 193 24.34 -17.40 5.53
N LYS A 194 24.59 -16.63 6.61
CA LYS A 194 24.18 -15.22 6.68
C LYS A 194 24.85 -14.38 5.58
N LYS A 195 26.16 -14.54 5.35
CA LYS A 195 26.88 -13.83 4.27
C LYS A 195 26.35 -14.23 2.89
N ASP A 196 26.19 -15.53 2.64
CA ASP A 196 25.75 -16.05 1.34
C ASP A 196 24.30 -15.67 1.02
N SER A 197 23.43 -15.66 2.04
CA SER A 197 22.03 -15.26 1.90
C SER A 197 21.87 -13.75 1.77
N ARG A 198 22.83 -12.94 2.25
CA ARG A 198 22.77 -11.48 2.14
C ARG A 198 22.86 -11.01 0.69
N GLY A 199 23.62 -11.72 -0.16
CA GLY A 199 23.69 -11.45 -1.59
C GLY A 199 22.49 -11.98 -2.37
N LYS A 200 21.92 -13.12 -1.97
CA LYS A 200 20.79 -13.77 -2.66
C LYS A 200 19.41 -13.26 -2.24
N GLY A 201 19.33 -12.68 -1.04
CA GLY A 201 18.09 -12.33 -0.35
C GLY A 201 17.86 -10.84 -0.15
N ALA A 202 18.65 -9.96 -0.79
CA ALA A 202 18.23 -8.58 -0.91
C ALA A 202 16.99 -8.57 -1.84
N PRO A 203 15.76 -8.31 -1.32
CA PRO A 203 14.72 -7.83 -2.21
C PRO A 203 15.30 -6.65 -3.00
N LYS A 204 14.84 -6.47 -4.23
CA LYS A 204 15.05 -5.26 -5.03
C LYS A 204 14.41 -4.01 -4.39
N THR A 205 14.48 -3.87 -3.06
CA THR A 205 14.04 -2.73 -2.25
C THR A 205 15.29 -2.24 -1.52
N GLY A 206 16.07 -1.38 -2.18
CA GLY A 206 17.32 -0.85 -1.61
C GLY A 206 18.49 -0.65 -2.58
N LYS A 207 18.27 -0.60 -3.90
CA LYS A 207 19.20 0.14 -4.79
C LYS A 207 19.04 1.62 -4.45
N GLY A 208 19.77 2.09 -3.44
CA GLY A 208 19.67 3.48 -2.96
C GLY A 208 20.27 3.60 -1.56
N GLY A 209 21.54 3.27 -1.42
CA GLY A 209 22.24 3.35 -0.14
C GLY A 209 23.73 3.33 -0.41
N GLY A 210 24.22 4.48 -0.88
CA GLY A 210 25.61 4.69 -1.24
C GLY A 210 26.57 4.23 -0.15
N LYS A 211 27.68 3.63 -0.60
CA LYS A 211 28.88 3.37 0.19
C LYS A 211 29.27 4.65 0.95
N LYS A 212 29.14 4.64 2.29
CA LYS A 212 29.99 5.49 3.14
C LYS A 212 31.42 4.97 3.00
N LYS A 213 32.24 5.70 2.22
CA LYS A 213 33.70 5.61 2.33
C LYS A 213 34.08 6.15 3.70
N ARG A 214 34.96 5.42 4.39
CA ARG A 214 35.78 5.94 5.48
C ARG A 214 36.82 6.87 4.90
#